data_AF-A0A952TEW8-F1
#
_entry.id   AF-A0A952TEW8-F1
#
_cell.length_a   1.000
_cell.length_b   1.000
_cell.length_c   1.000
_cell.angle_alpha   90.00
_cell.angle_beta   90.00
_cell.angle_gamma   90.00
#
_symmetry.space_group_name_H-M   'P 1'
#
loop_
_entity.id
_entity.type
_entity.pdbx_description
1 polymer ?
#
loop_
_entity_poly.entity_id
_entity_poly.type
_entity_poly.pdbx_seq_one_letter_code
_entity_poly.pdbx_strand_id
1 'polypeptide(L)'
;MRIFSLMMVVLLGFGVARPAGAAQREPPFRMASYDEFSDWDEEQKKFYLKELSEQIVEIPSLNLLKQANLEEASVWAEGWDVIESKLNRACDDNKDLTDICDDIAEIRQETFALRGRP
;
A
#
# COMPACT_ATOMS: atom_id res chain seq x y z
N MET A 1 -39.92 -24.74 35.12
CA MET A 1 -38.61 -25.18 34.63
C MET A 1 -38.23 -24.30 33.44
N ARG A 2 -37.02 -23.74 33.48
CA ARG A 2 -36.44 -22.79 32.52
C ARG A 2 -36.17 -23.48 31.19
N ILE A 3 -36.48 -22.84 30.05
CA ILE A 3 -35.59 -22.80 28.87
C ILE A 3 -35.84 -21.46 28.13
N PHE A 4 -34.98 -20.48 28.39
CA PHE A 4 -34.68 -19.41 27.44
C PHE A 4 -33.93 -20.05 26.27
N SER A 5 -34.40 -19.88 25.03
CA SER A 5 -33.57 -20.16 23.87
C SER A 5 -33.52 -18.91 23.00
N LEU A 6 -32.50 -18.12 23.30
CA LEU A 6 -32.02 -16.97 22.58
C LEU A 6 -31.23 -17.51 21.38
N MET A 7 -31.82 -17.55 20.18
CA MET A 7 -31.06 -17.90 18.98
C MET A 7 -30.69 -16.62 18.23
N MET A 8 -29.51 -16.16 18.64
CA MET A 8 -28.59 -15.21 18.04
C MET A 8 -28.72 -15.09 16.52
N VAL A 9 -29.19 -13.93 16.05
CA VAL A 9 -29.03 -13.50 14.66
C VAL A 9 -27.54 -13.27 14.44
N VAL A 10 -26.91 -14.14 13.65
CA VAL A 10 -25.53 -13.97 13.19
C VAL A 10 -25.51 -12.76 12.26
N LEU A 11 -24.94 -11.66 12.76
CA LEU A 11 -24.54 -10.53 11.95
C LEU A 11 -23.43 -11.01 11.01
N LEU A 12 -23.77 -11.27 9.75
CA LEU A 12 -22.81 -11.32 8.64
C LEU A 12 -22.37 -9.88 8.37
N GLY A 13 -21.49 -9.37 9.23
CA GLY A 13 -20.64 -8.25 8.87
C GLY A 13 -19.69 -8.76 7.78
N PHE A 14 -19.94 -8.38 6.53
CA PHE A 14 -18.94 -8.41 5.47
C PHE A 14 -17.86 -7.38 5.83
N GLY A 15 -17.03 -7.72 6.81
CA GLY A 15 -15.68 -7.21 6.84
C GLY A 15 -14.95 -7.88 5.70
N VAL A 16 -14.52 -7.11 4.71
CA VAL A 16 -13.51 -7.54 3.74
C VAL A 16 -12.26 -7.81 4.56
N ALA A 17 -12.13 -9.04 5.07
CA ALA A 17 -10.87 -9.52 5.60
C ALA A 17 -9.96 -9.72 4.38
N ARG A 18 -9.17 -8.68 4.05
CA ARG A 18 -8.03 -8.80 3.16
C ARG A 18 -7.16 -9.91 3.77
N PRO A 19 -6.95 -11.06 3.11
CA PRO A 19 -6.16 -12.13 3.70
C PRO A 19 -4.73 -11.61 3.83
N ALA A 20 -4.29 -11.39 5.06
CA ALA A 20 -2.94 -11.00 5.39
C ALA A 20 -1.97 -12.12 4.98
N GLY A 21 -1.48 -12.01 3.75
CA GLY A 21 -0.23 -12.60 3.31
C GLY A 21 0.94 -11.66 3.63
N ALA A 22 0.95 -11.05 4.82
CA ALA A 22 2.06 -10.24 5.28
C ALA A 22 3.28 -11.14 5.50
N ALA A 23 3.99 -11.44 4.41
CA ALA A 23 5.37 -11.86 4.46
C ALA A 23 6.12 -10.70 5.11
N GLN A 24 6.25 -10.79 6.43
CA GLN A 24 6.82 -9.76 7.28
C GLN A 24 8.12 -9.27 6.66
N ARG A 25 8.13 -8.00 6.28
CA ARG A 25 9.17 -7.49 5.39
C ARG A 25 10.51 -7.46 6.10
N GLU A 26 11.55 -8.04 5.48
CA GLU A 26 12.92 -7.85 5.95
C GLU A 26 13.41 -6.43 5.56
N PRO A 27 13.93 -5.63 6.50
CA PRO A 27 14.49 -4.32 6.20
C PRO A 27 15.74 -4.44 5.31
N PRO A 28 16.09 -3.39 4.55
CA PRO A 28 15.49 -2.05 4.58
C PRO A 28 14.21 -1.96 3.76
N PHE A 29 13.35 -0.98 4.08
CA PHE A 29 12.19 -0.58 3.28
C PHE A 29 12.58 -0.13 1.86
N ARG A 30 11.73 -0.42 0.87
CA ARG A 30 11.95 -0.08 -0.54
C ARG A 30 10.62 0.05 -1.27
N MET A 31 10.27 1.29 -1.60
CA MET A 31 9.27 1.68 -2.61
C MET A 31 9.80 1.38 -4.03
N ALA A 32 8.94 1.38 -5.05
CA ALA A 32 9.40 1.33 -6.43
C ALA A 32 10.26 2.56 -6.75
N SER A 33 11.46 2.36 -7.29
CA SER A 33 12.31 3.47 -7.75
C SER A 33 11.72 4.13 -8.99
N TYR A 34 12.22 5.32 -9.34
CA TYR A 34 11.75 6.00 -10.55
C TYR A 34 11.99 5.15 -11.81
N ASP A 35 13.17 4.57 -11.97
CA ASP A 35 13.49 3.72 -13.12
C ASP A 35 12.50 2.54 -13.22
N GLU A 36 12.25 1.87 -12.09
CA GLU A 36 11.30 0.76 -12.01
C GLU A 36 9.88 1.19 -12.37
N PHE A 37 9.41 2.29 -11.79
CA PHE A 37 8.09 2.84 -12.08
C PHE A 37 7.97 3.28 -13.55
N SER A 38 9.00 3.90 -14.10
CA SER A 38 9.00 4.43 -15.47
C SER A 38 8.89 3.33 -16.52
N ASP A 39 9.44 2.15 -16.22
CA ASP A 39 9.41 0.96 -17.07
C ASP A 39 8.06 0.21 -17.06
N TRP A 40 7.18 0.51 -16.11
CA TRP A 40 5.85 -0.09 -16.05
C TRP A 40 4.92 0.42 -17.16
N ASP A 41 3.97 -0.43 -17.56
CA ASP A 41 2.92 -0.04 -18.49
C ASP A 41 1.88 0.89 -17.82
N GLU A 42 0.94 1.41 -18.61
CA GLU A 42 -0.07 2.34 -18.10
C GLU A 42 -1.00 1.74 -17.04
N GLU A 43 -1.34 0.45 -17.14
CA GLU A 43 -2.24 -0.22 -16.19
C GLU A 43 -1.53 -0.40 -14.86
N GLN A 44 -0.28 -0.87 -14.90
CA GLN A 44 0.60 -1.00 -13.75
C GLN A 44 0.80 0.35 -13.04
N LYS A 45 1.08 1.41 -13.79
CA LYS A 45 1.25 2.77 -13.23
C LYS A 45 -0.03 3.26 -12.56
N LYS A 46 -1.19 3.12 -13.22
CA LYS A 46 -2.49 3.53 -12.67
C LYS A 46 -2.84 2.76 -11.40
N PHE A 47 -2.66 1.44 -11.42
CA PHE A 47 -2.89 0.59 -10.25
C PHE A 47 -1.98 1.01 -9.09
N TYR A 48 -0.67 1.11 -9.33
CA TYR A 48 0.28 1.46 -8.28
C TYR A 48 0.01 2.82 -7.66
N LEU A 49 -0.18 3.87 -8.47
CA LEU A 49 -0.43 5.22 -7.95
C LEU A 49 -1.73 5.29 -7.14
N LYS A 50 -2.78 4.58 -7.58
CA LYS A 50 -4.05 4.51 -6.85
C LYS A 50 -3.87 3.86 -5.49
N GLU A 51 -3.38 2.62 -5.43
CA GLU A 51 -3.25 1.87 -4.18
C GLU A 51 -2.22 2.52 -3.24
N LEU A 52 -1.09 3.01 -3.78
CA LEU A 52 -0.11 3.76 -2.99
C LEU A 52 -0.74 5.01 -2.36
N SER A 53 -1.59 5.74 -3.09
CA SER A 53 -2.24 6.94 -2.56
C SER A 53 -3.23 6.64 -1.42
N GLU A 54 -3.86 5.46 -1.44
CA GLU A 54 -4.79 5.03 -0.39
C GLU A 54 -4.04 4.63 0.90
N GLN A 55 -2.84 4.07 0.78
CA GLN A 55 -2.02 3.66 1.93
C GLN A 55 -1.14 4.78 2.50
N ILE A 56 -0.54 5.61 1.63
CA ILE A 56 0.45 6.62 2.05
C ILE A 56 -0.15 7.69 2.96
N VAL A 57 -1.47 7.91 2.89
CA VAL A 57 -2.18 8.87 3.73
C VAL A 57 -2.25 8.46 5.19
N GLU A 58 -2.06 7.17 5.48
CA GLU A 58 -2.04 6.63 6.84
C GLU A 58 -0.70 6.90 7.54
N ILE A 59 0.34 7.26 6.78
CA ILE A 59 1.66 7.62 7.32
C ILE A 59 1.65 9.09 7.76
N PRO A 60 1.83 9.42 9.06
CA PRO A 60 1.66 10.79 9.55
C PRO A 60 2.54 11.85 8.90
N SER A 61 3.77 11.49 8.49
CA SER A 61 4.70 12.41 7.79
C SER A 61 4.35 12.64 6.32
N LEU A 62 3.41 11.86 5.77
CA LEU A 62 3.03 11.84 4.36
C LEU A 62 1.52 12.01 4.14
N ASN A 63 0.73 12.19 5.20
CA ASN A 63 -0.74 12.30 5.16
C ASN A 63 -1.31 13.44 4.29
N LEU A 64 -0.47 14.40 3.87
CA LEU A 64 -0.84 15.47 2.95
C LEU A 64 -0.59 15.11 1.47
N LEU A 65 0.14 14.03 1.18
CA LEU A 65 0.34 13.53 -0.17
C LEU A 65 -0.94 12.91 -0.67
N LYS A 66 -1.52 13.53 -1.70
CA LYS A 66 -2.69 13.00 -2.42
C LYS A 66 -2.24 12.32 -3.71
N GLN A 67 -3.15 11.58 -4.33
CA GLN A 67 -2.93 10.97 -5.65
C GLN A 67 -2.37 11.97 -6.67
N ALA A 68 -2.92 13.19 -6.75
CA ALA A 68 -2.43 14.21 -7.67
C ALA A 68 -0.95 14.60 -7.43
N ASN A 69 -0.47 14.55 -6.18
CA ASN A 69 0.94 14.82 -5.87
C ASN A 69 1.83 13.66 -6.33
N LEU A 70 1.34 12.42 -6.19
CA LEU A 70 2.05 11.22 -6.67
C LEU A 70 2.11 11.21 -8.20
N GLU A 71 1.01 11.55 -8.86
CA GLU A 71 0.95 11.70 -10.32
C GLU A 71 1.92 12.76 -10.81
N GLU A 72 1.94 13.95 -10.20
CA GLU A 72 2.89 15.02 -10.53
C GLU A 72 4.34 14.59 -10.32
N ALA A 73 4.64 13.97 -9.17
CA ALA A 73 5.96 13.47 -8.85
C ALA A 73 6.42 12.35 -9.80
N SER A 74 5.49 11.55 -10.31
CA SER A 74 5.79 10.44 -11.23
C SER A 74 6.26 10.89 -12.62
N VAL A 75 6.12 12.18 -12.95
CA VAL A 75 6.56 12.75 -14.24
C VAL A 75 8.08 12.96 -14.29
N TRP A 76 8.73 13.15 -13.13
CA TRP A 76 10.16 13.50 -13.06
C TRP A 76 10.87 12.73 -11.94
N ALA A 77 12.09 12.25 -12.22
CA ALA A 77 12.87 11.46 -11.28
C ALA A 77 13.05 12.16 -9.93
N GLU A 78 13.38 13.46 -9.93
CA GLU A 78 13.62 14.21 -8.70
C GLU A 78 12.38 14.32 -7.80
N GLY A 79 11.19 14.43 -8.41
CA GLY A 79 9.93 14.46 -7.67
C GLY A 79 9.64 13.12 -7.01
N TRP A 80 9.85 12.04 -7.76
CA TRP A 80 9.66 10.67 -7.29
C TRP A 80 10.64 10.30 -6.17
N ASP A 81 11.93 10.62 -6.34
CA ASP A 81 12.99 10.34 -5.38
C ASP A 81 12.72 11.00 -4.01
N VAL A 82 12.10 12.18 -3.99
CA VAL A 82 11.70 12.85 -2.75
C VAL A 82 10.63 12.05 -2.00
N ILE A 83 9.67 11.45 -2.72
CA ILE A 83 8.62 10.63 -2.11
C ILE A 83 9.20 9.30 -1.66
N GLU A 84 9.97 8.63 -2.53
CA GLU A 84 10.67 7.38 -2.21
C GLU A 84 11.53 7.54 -0.95
N SER A 85 12.36 8.58 -0.88
CA SER A 85 13.23 8.79 0.28
C SER A 85 12.45 8.99 1.58
N LYS A 86 11.37 9.78 1.55
CA LYS A 86 10.56 10.02 2.75
C LYS A 86 9.82 8.77 3.19
N LEU A 87 9.27 8.00 2.24
CA LEU A 87 8.54 6.77 2.54
C LEU A 87 9.49 5.70 3.08
N ASN A 88 10.63 5.50 2.43
CA ASN A 88 11.66 4.57 2.90
C ASN A 88 12.09 4.91 4.33
N ARG A 89 12.37 6.19 4.60
CA ARG A 89 12.73 6.65 5.93
C ARG A 89 11.61 6.44 6.95
N ALA A 90 10.37 6.77 6.61
CA ALA A 90 9.24 6.60 7.52
C ALA A 90 9.05 5.13 7.92
N CYS A 91 9.18 4.21 6.96
CA CYS A 91 9.07 2.78 7.18
C CYS A 91 10.27 2.16 7.92
N ASP A 92 11.49 2.63 7.65
CA ASP A 92 12.70 2.13 8.32
C ASP A 92 12.82 2.64 9.76
N ASP A 93 12.48 3.92 9.99
CA ASP A 93 12.67 4.58 11.29
C ASP A 93 11.52 4.28 12.27
N ASN A 94 10.34 3.83 11.81
CA ASN A 94 9.16 3.65 12.65
C ASN A 94 8.52 2.26 12.53
N LYS A 95 8.74 1.43 13.56
CA LYS A 95 8.16 0.08 13.68
C LYS A 95 6.65 0.06 13.86
N ASP A 96 6.04 1.16 14.30
CA ASP A 96 4.57 1.22 14.44
C ASP A 96 3.86 1.29 13.07
N LEU A 97 4.62 1.57 12.00
CA LEU A 97 4.12 1.59 10.62
C LEU A 97 4.33 0.26 9.88
N THR A 98 4.82 -0.80 10.54
CA THR A 98 5.19 -2.05 9.88
C THR A 98 4.06 -2.60 9.00
N ASP A 99 2.82 -2.65 9.49
CA ASP A 99 1.71 -3.20 8.71
C ASP A 99 1.43 -2.37 7.44
N ILE A 100 1.40 -1.04 7.54
CA ILE A 100 1.19 -0.12 6.40
C ILE A 100 2.36 -0.26 5.40
N CYS A 101 3.57 -0.38 5.90
CA CYS A 101 4.76 -0.55 5.06
C CYS A 101 4.80 -1.93 4.39
N ASP A 102 4.33 -2.99 5.05
CA ASP A 102 4.20 -4.30 4.44
C ASP A 102 3.15 -4.27 3.32
N ASP A 103 2.01 -3.61 3.54
CA ASP A 103 0.97 -3.41 2.53
C ASP A 103 1.50 -2.62 1.31
N ILE A 104 2.28 -1.55 1.53
CA ILE A 104 2.90 -0.80 0.42
C ILE A 104 3.93 -1.66 -0.33
N ALA A 105 4.70 -2.49 0.38
CA ALA A 105 5.64 -3.40 -0.26
C ALA A 105 4.91 -4.46 -1.09
N GLU A 106 3.76 -4.95 -0.63
CA GLU A 106 2.90 -5.89 -1.35
C GLU A 106 2.32 -5.24 -2.62
N ILE A 107 1.84 -3.99 -2.55
CA ILE A 107 1.35 -3.25 -3.72
C ILE A 107 2.39 -3.23 -4.86
N ARG A 108 3.68 -3.03 -4.54
CA ARG A 108 4.76 -3.12 -5.54
C ARG A 108 4.85 -4.51 -6.18
N GLN A 109 4.74 -5.58 -5.40
CA GLN A 109 4.76 -6.96 -5.91
C GLN A 109 3.53 -7.27 -6.76
N GLU A 110 2.35 -6.82 -6.33
CA GLU A 110 1.10 -6.96 -7.09
C GLU A 110 1.21 -6.24 -8.43
N THR A 111 1.77 -5.03 -8.47
CA THR A 111 2.02 -4.30 -9.72
C THR A 111 2.92 -5.08 -10.67
N PHE A 112 4.00 -5.70 -10.17
CA PHE A 112 4.84 -6.56 -11.00
C PHE A 112 4.08 -7.77 -11.56
N ALA A 113 3.19 -8.37 -10.75
CA ALA A 113 2.40 -9.53 -11.15
C ALA A 113 1.35 -9.21 -12.24
N LEU A 114 0.96 -7.93 -12.40
CA LEU A 114 0.07 -7.51 -13.50
C LEU A 114 0.70 -7.72 -14.89
N ARG A 115 2.04 -7.71 -15.00
CA ARG A 115 2.79 -7.89 -16.26
C ARG A 115 2.54 -9.23 -16.97
N GLY A 116 1.81 -10.17 -16.34
CA GLY A 116 1.49 -11.50 -16.87
C GLY A 116 0.00 -11.84 -16.89
N ARG A 117 -0.92 -10.88 -16.68
CA ARG A 117 -2.35 -11.16 -16.85
C ARG A 117 -2.72 -11.13 -18.35
N PRO A 118 -3.33 -12.20 -18.90
CA PRO A 118 -3.72 -12.28 -20.30
C PRO A 118 -4.85 -11.30 -20.68
#